data_AF-A0A5K1B668-F1
#
_entry.id   AF-A0A5K1B668-F1
#
_cell.length_a   1.000
_cell.length_b   1.000
_cell.length_c   1.000
_cell.angle_alpha   90.00
_cell.angle_beta   90.00
_cell.angle_gamma   90.00
#
_symmetry.space_group_name_H-M   'P 1'
#
loop_
_entity.id
_entity.type
_entity.pdbx_description
1 polymer ?
#
loop_
_entity_poly.entity_id
_entity_poly.type
_entity_poly.pdbx_seq_one_letter_code
_entity_poly.pdbx_strand_id
1 'polypeptide(L)' 'YITLDEKTGKSLYYYFVTSESNPSKDPVVLWLNGGPGCSSFDGFVYEH' A
#
# COMPACT_ATOMS: atom_id res chain seq x y z
N TYR A 1 -8.65 5.24 -0.56
CA TYR A 1 -7.88 6.44 -0.21
C TYR A 1 -8.04 6.70 1.28
N ILE A 2 -7.00 7.22 1.92
CA ILE A 2 -7.01 7.72 3.30
C ILE A 2 -6.64 9.20 3.26
N THR A 3 -7.52 10.07 3.72
CA THR A 3 -7.26 11.52 3.78
C THR A 3 -6.35 11.82 4.96
N LEU A 4 -5.24 12.51 4.68
CA LEU A 4 -4.26 12.92 5.69
C LEU A 4 -4.53 14.33 6.20
N ASP A 5 -5.08 15.19 5.34
CA ASP A 5 -5.40 16.57 5.65
C ASP A 5 -6.58 17.05 4.79
N GLU A 6 -7.69 17.36 5.46
CA GLU A 6 -8.92 17.83 4.82
C GLU A 6 -8.79 19.23 4.22
N LYS A 7 -7.92 20.09 4.78
CA LYS A 7 -7.75 21.47 4.30
C LYS A 7 -7.00 21.53 2.98
N THR A 8 -5.98 20.69 2.82
CA THR A 8 -5.22 20.58 1.57
C THR A 8 -5.79 19.55 0.61
N GLY A 9 -6.75 18.73 1.05
CA GLY A 9 -7.30 17.62 0.28
C GLY A 9 -6.31 16.47 0.08
N LYS A 10 -5.18 16.46 0.80
CA LYS A 10 -4.12 15.47 0.63
C LYS A 10 -4.61 14.09 1.07
N SER A 11 -4.54 13.12 0.16
CA SER A 11 -4.96 11.74 0.39
C SER A 11 -3.96 10.75 -0.17
N LEU A 12 -3.79 9.62 0.51
CA LEU A 12 -2.99 8.49 0.03
C LEU A 12 -3.89 7.39 -0.52
N TYR A 13 -3.53 6.83 -1.66
CA TYR A 13 -4.09 5.58 -2.15
C TYR A 13 -3.37 4.40 -1.47
N TYR A 14 -4.10 3.29 -1.29
CA TYR A 14 -3.52 2.02 -0.86
C TYR A 14 -4.25 0.87 -1.55
N TYR A 15 -3.55 -0.25 -1.73
CA TYR A 15 -4.12 -1.52 -2.15
C TYR A 15 -3.75 -2.59 -1.12
N PHE A 16 -4.72 -3.37 -0.68
CA PHE A 16 -4.53 -4.37 0.38
C PHE A 16 -5.06 -5.72 -0.09
N VAL A 17 -4.24 -6.76 0.10
CA VAL A 17 -4.60 -8.15 -0.13
C VAL A 17 -4.39 -8.94 1.16
N THR A 18 -5.19 -9.98 1.37
CA THR A 18 -5.09 -10.84 2.55
C THR A 18 -4.18 -12.04 2.26
N SER A 19 -3.48 -12.53 3.30
CA SER A 19 -2.75 -13.81 3.20
C SER A 19 -3.65 -14.94 2.71
N GLU A 20 -3.14 -15.80 1.84
CA GLU A 20 -3.84 -17.00 1.38
C GLU A 20 -3.78 -18.15 2.40
N SER A 21 -2.91 -18.07 3.41
CA SER A 21 -2.73 -19.09 4.45
C SER A 21 -3.70 -18.87 5.61
N ASN A 22 -3.37 -18.00 6.57
CA ASN A 22 -4.23 -17.68 7.71
C ASN A 22 -4.29 -16.16 7.92
N PRO A 23 -5.17 -15.44 7.20
CA PRO A 23 -5.28 -13.99 7.30
C PRO A 23 -5.51 -13.44 8.71
N SER A 24 -6.02 -14.27 9.64
CA SER A 24 -6.28 -13.86 11.03
C SER A 24 -5.05 -13.98 11.95
N LYS A 25 -4.01 -14.71 11.53
CA LYS A 25 -2.80 -14.97 12.34
C LYS A 25 -1.51 -14.49 11.68
N ASP A 26 -1.48 -14.46 10.36
CA ASP A 26 -0.31 -14.06 9.60
C ASP A 26 -0.06 -12.53 9.77
N PRO A 27 1.20 -12.08 9.74
CA PRO A 27 1.52 -10.67 9.95
C PRO A 27 1.07 -9.79 8.77
N VAL A 28 0.84 -8.50 9.06
CA VAL A 28 0.63 -7.48 8.02
C VAL A 28 1.97 -6.92 7.58
N VAL A 29 2.20 -6.87 6.26
CA VAL A 29 3.39 -6.27 5.65
C VAL A 29 3.00 -5.01 4.90
N LEU A 30 3.71 -3.91 5.16
CA LEU A 30 3.63 -2.69 4.37
C LEU A 30 4.79 -2.65 3.38
N TRP A 31 4.47 -2.51 2.10
CA TRP A 31 5.45 -2.39 1.02
C TRP A 31 5.51 -0.96 0.48
N LEU A 32 6.73 -0.43 0.31
CA LEU A 32 6.96 0.92 -0.21
C LEU A 32 8.08 0.88 -1.26
N ASN A 33 7.75 1.24 -2.49
CA ASN A 33 8.75 1.44 -3.54
C ASN A 33 9.44 2.81 -3.39
N GLY A 34 10.67 2.89 -3.91
CA GLY A 34 11.55 4.05 -3.81
C GLY A 34 11.44 5.03 -5.00
N GLY A 35 12.59 5.40 -5.54
CA GLY A 35 12.72 6.46 -6.54
C GLY A 35 13.57 7.62 -5.99
N PRO A 36 12.97 8.75 -5.55
CA PRO A 36 11.59 8.94 -5.03
C PRO A 36 10.51 9.26 -6.08
N GLY A 37 9.25 8.96 -5.75
CA GLY A 37 8.07 9.32 -6.56
C GLY A 37 7.47 8.19 -7.40
N CYS A 38 8.12 7.02 -7.44
CA CYS A 38 7.55 5.83 -8.07
C CYS A 38 6.37 5.28 -7.25
N SER A 39 5.42 4.64 -7.92
CA SER A 39 4.24 4.08 -7.27
C SER A 39 4.62 2.80 -6.53
N SER A 40 4.17 2.63 -5.29
CA SER A 40 4.28 1.31 -4.62
C SER A 40 3.36 0.25 -5.23
N PHE A 41 2.44 0.65 -6.11
CA PHE A 41 1.67 -0.27 -6.91
C PHE A 41 2.51 -0.97 -7.99
N ASP A 42 3.66 -0.40 -8.36
CA ASP A 42 4.61 -1.08 -9.27
C ASP A 42 5.12 -2.37 -8.62
N GLY A 43 5.42 -2.35 -7.32
CA GLY A 43 5.80 -3.54 -6.56
C GLY A 43 4.71 -4.60 -6.50
N PHE A 44 3.44 -4.23 -6.65
CA PHE A 44 2.33 -5.18 -6.69
C PHE A 44 2.10 -5.80 -8.08
N VAL A 45 2.37 -5.06 -9.15
CA VAL A 45 2.04 -5.48 -10.53
C VAL A 45 3.25 -6.06 -11.27
N TYR A 46 4.45 -5.53 -11.02
CA TYR A 46 5.66 -5.82 -11.81
C TYR A 46 6.76 -6.50 -11.02
N GLU A 47 6.67 -6.50 -9.70
CA GLU A 47 7.58 -7.23 -8.82
C GLU A 47 6.84 -8.46 -8.27
N HIS A 48 7.61 -9.46 -7.85
CA HIS A 48 7.21 -10.87 -7.65
C HIS A 48 5.83 -11.13 -7.04
#